data_AF-I4ELC5-F1
#
_entry.id   AF-I4ELC5-F1
#
_cell.length_a   1.000
_cell.length_b   1.000
_cell.length_c   1.000
_cell.angle_alpha   90.00
_cell.angle_beta   90.00
_cell.angle_gamma   90.00
#
_symmetry.space_group_name_H-M   'P 1'
#
loop_
_entity.id
_entity.type
_entity.pdbx_description
1 polymer ?
#
loop_
_entity_poly.entity_id
_entity_poly.type
_entity_poly.pdbx_seq_one_letter_code
_entity_poly.pdbx_strand_id
1 'polypeptide(L)' 'MASHEDLVTRIQNVGPGVKVEVATPCNGQPDRAIVRIRYTTNTEWKGVDAILRQDDGFGVPVELVSK' A
#
# COMPACT_ATOMS: atom_id res chain seq x y z
N MET A 1 8.07 -12.39 -9.39
CA MET A 1 7.43 -11.06 -9.52
C MET A 1 6.02 -11.20 -8.97
N ALA A 2 5.79 -10.77 -7.73
CA ALA A 2 4.43 -10.64 -7.25
C ALA A 2 3.75 -9.58 -8.12
N SER A 3 2.64 -9.92 -8.78
CA SER A 3 1.84 -8.93 -9.48
C SER A 3 1.35 -7.89 -8.48
N HIS A 4 1.21 -6.64 -8.89
CA HIS A 4 0.68 -5.55 -8.06
C HIS A 4 -0.60 -5.96 -7.30
N GLU A 5 -1.43 -6.78 -7.94
CA GLU A 5 -2.67 -7.33 -7.41
C GLU A 5 -2.45 -8.26 -6.19
N ASP A 6 -1.44 -9.12 -6.21
CA ASP A 6 -1.10 -10.01 -5.09
C ASP A 6 -0.66 -9.21 -3.86
N LEU A 7 0.15 -8.16 -4.09
CA LEU A 7 0.61 -7.30 -3.02
C LEU A 7 -0.54 -6.49 -2.39
N VAL A 8 -1.46 -5.96 -3.21
CA VAL A 8 -2.68 -5.29 -2.71
C VAL A 8 -3.49 -6.25 -1.84
N THR A 9 -3.73 -7.47 -2.31
CA THR A 9 -4.51 -8.47 -1.55
C THR A 9 -3.83 -8.84 -0.23
N ARG A 10 -2.51 -9.06 -0.22
CA ARG A 10 -1.75 -9.33 1.00
C ARG A 10 -1.86 -8.20 2.02
N ILE A 11 -1.71 -6.96 1.58
CA ILE A 11 -1.79 -5.78 2.44
C ILE A 11 -3.21 -5.61 3.00
N GLN A 12 -4.25 -5.76 2.17
CA GLN A 12 -5.64 -5.69 2.62
C GLN A 12 -6.00 -6.81 3.62
N ASN A 13 -5.35 -7.98 3.51
CA ASN A 13 -5.55 -9.09 4.44
C ASN A 13 -4.88 -8.89 5.80
N VAL A 14 -4.05 -7.86 5.99
CA VAL A 14 -3.44 -7.55 7.30
C VAL A 14 -4.50 -7.21 8.34
N GLY A 15 -5.60 -6.57 7.94
CA GLY A 15 -6.68 -6.24 8.85
C GLY A 15 -7.85 -5.50 8.17
N PRO A 16 -9.04 -5.53 8.79
CA PRO A 16 -10.24 -4.92 8.21
C PRO A 16 -10.18 -3.39 8.15
N GLY A 17 -9.27 -2.75 8.90
CA GLY A 17 -9.01 -1.32 8.84
C GLY A 17 -8.01 -0.92 7.75
N VAL A 18 -7.40 -1.89 7.06
CA VAL A 18 -6.41 -1.63 6.02
C VAL A 18 -7.09 -1.40 4.67
N LYS A 19 -6.80 -0.28 4.03
CA LYS A 19 -7.25 0.04 2.66
C LYS A 19 -6.10 0.51 1.81
N VAL A 20 -6.04 0.02 0.58
CA VAL A 20 -5.05 0.42 -0.41
C VAL A 20 -5.74 1.25 -1.48
N GLU A 21 -5.26 2.46 -1.72
CA GLU A 21 -5.76 3.41 -2.71
C GLU A 21 -4.60 3.81 -3.62
N VAL A 22 -4.77 3.69 -4.93
CA VAL A 22 -3.79 4.21 -5.88
C VAL A 22 -4.19 5.65 -6.21
N ALA A 23 -3.41 6.61 -5.73
CA ALA A 23 -3.60 8.02 -6.04
C ALA A 23 -2.73 8.39 -7.23
N THR A 24 -3.35 8.59 -8.40
CA THR A 24 -2.67 9.17 -9.55
C THR A 24 -2.77 10.69 -9.45
N PRO A 25 -1.66 11.44 -9.34
CA PRO A 25 -1.73 12.90 -9.32
C PRO A 25 -2.36 13.39 -10.63
N CYS A 26 -3.24 14.39 -10.50
CA CYS A 26 -3.97 14.99 -11.63
C CYS A 26 -2.99 15.39 -12.74
N ASN A 27 -3.09 14.70 -13.88
CA ASN A 27 -2.54 14.97 -15.23
C ASN A 27 -2.05 13.71 -15.98
N GLY A 28 -2.59 12.52 -15.67
CA GLY A 28 -2.35 11.34 -16.53
C GLY A 28 -0.88 10.93 -16.65
N GLN A 29 -0.07 11.22 -15.63
CA GLN A 29 1.33 10.80 -15.54
C GLN A 29 1.41 9.53 -14.67
N PRO A 30 1.37 8.33 -15.27
CA PRO A 30 1.41 7.06 -14.53
C PRO A 30 2.71 6.86 -13.75
N ASP A 31 3.81 7.45 -14.20
CA ASP A 31 5.11 7.45 -13.49
C ASP A 31 5.11 8.16 -12.13
N ARG A 32 4.03 8.87 -11.79
CA ARG A 32 3.86 9.53 -10.48
C ARG A 32 2.72 8.94 -9.65
N ALA A 33 2.22 7.76 -10.00
CA ALA A 33 1.24 7.08 -9.15
C ALA A 33 1.84 6.85 -7.75
N ILE A 34 1.10 7.26 -6.71
CA ILE A 34 1.45 7.02 -5.31
C ILE A 34 0.46 6.01 -4.76
N VAL A 35 0.96 4.96 -4.11
CA VAL A 35 0.10 4.02 -3.40
C VAL A 35 -0.10 4.53 -1.98
N ARG A 36 -1.34 4.83 -1.62
CA ARG A 36 -1.75 5.20 -0.27
C ARG A 36 -2.31 3.99 0.45
N ILE A 37 -1.78 3.70 1.62
CA ILE A 37 -2.28 2.63 2.47
C ILE A 37 -2.77 3.24 3.77
N ARG A 38 -4.07 3.16 3.99
CA ARG A 38 -4.71 3.57 5.24
C ARG A 38 -4.74 2.40 6.21
N TYR A 39 -4.50 2.66 7.49
CA TYR A 39 -4.61 1.70 8.58
C TYR A 39 -5.25 2.35 9.80
N THR A 40 -5.81 1.55 10.71
CA THR A 40 -6.48 2.05 11.93
C THR A 40 -5.74 1.73 13.22
N THR A 41 -4.91 0.69 13.23
CA THR A 41 -4.22 0.24 14.44
C THR A 41 -2.71 0.12 14.23
N ASN A 42 -1.95 0.14 15.33
CA ASN A 42 -0.50 -0.05 15.29
C ASN A 42 -0.13 -1.47 14.82
N THR A 43 -0.95 -2.47 15.15
CA THR A 43 -0.77 -3.85 14.67
C THR A 43 -0.90 -3.93 13.15
N GLU A 44 -1.91 -3.27 12.57
CA GLU A 44 -2.06 -3.17 11.12
C GLU A 44 -0.87 -2.44 10.49
N TRP A 45 -0.44 -1.31 11.07
CA TRP A 45 0.73 -0.58 10.59
C TRP A 45 1.98 -1.47 10.52
N LYS A 46 2.27 -2.23 11.58
CA LYS A 46 3.42 -3.16 11.61
C LYS A 46 3.30 -4.28 10.57
N GLY A 47 2.10 -4.83 10.38
CA GLY A 47 1.86 -5.87 9.38
C GLY A 47 2.08 -5.36 7.96
N VAL A 48 1.56 -4.17 7.66
CA VAL A 48 1.75 -3.52 6.36
C VAL A 48 3.23 -3.17 6.13
N ASP A 49 3.90 -2.56 7.11
CA ASP A 49 5.33 -2.21 7.02
C ASP A 49 6.22 -3.44 6.77
N ALA A 50 5.93 -4.57 7.44
CA ALA A 50 6.65 -5.81 7.24
C ALA A 50 6.52 -6.36 5.81
N ILE A 51 5.31 -6.31 5.23
CA ILE A 51 5.07 -6.76 3.85
C ILE A 51 5.80 -5.85 2.85
N LEU A 52 5.71 -4.53 3.02
CA LEU A 52 6.38 -3.57 2.15
C LEU A 52 7.90 -3.72 2.16
N ARG A 53 8.48 -4.10 3.30
CA ARG A 53 9.92 -4.36 3.44
C ARG A 53 10.38 -5.69 2.84
N GLN A 54 9.51 -6.69 2.75
CA GLN A 54 9.86 -8.02 2.20
C GLN A 54 9.73 -8.10 0.68
N ASP A 55 8.70 -7.49 0.10
CA ASP A 55 8.34 -7.67 -1.32
C ASP A 55 8.88 -6.56 -2.25
N ASP A 56 9.87 -5.76 -1.81
CA ASP A 56 10.37 -4.56 -2.53
C ASP A 56 9.28 -3.48 -2.79
N GLY A 57 8.15 -3.60 -2.09
CA GLY A 57 7.00 -2.73 -2.20
C GLY A 57 6.36 -2.73 -3.60
N PHE A 58 5.70 -1.62 -3.95
CA PHE A 58 5.00 -1.46 -5.22
C PHE A 58 5.92 -0.98 -6.37
N GLY A 59 7.22 -0.76 -6.13
CA GLY A 59 8.11 -0.11 -7.10
C GLY A 59 7.79 1.37 -7.39
N VAL A 60 6.82 1.93 -6.66
CA VAL A 60 6.42 3.34 -6.66
C VAL A 60 6.35 3.84 -5.21
N PRO A 61 6.39 5.15 -4.98
CA PRO A 61 6.28 5.70 -3.63
C PRO A 61 5.00 5.23 -2.93
N VAL A 62 5.17 4.77 -1.68
CA VAL A 62 4.06 4.34 -0.82
C VAL A 62 3.92 5.31 0.35
N GLU A 63 2.70 5.78 0.59
CA GLU A 63 2.36 6.65 1.72
C GLU A 63 1.48 5.89 2.70
N LEU A 64 1.96 5.73 3.94
CA LEU A 64 1.24 5.12 5.05
C LEU A 64 0.47 6.21 5.80
N VAL A 65 -0.86 6.09 5.86
CA VAL A 65 -1.75 7.08 6.47
C VAL A 65 -2.54 6.46 7.61
N SER A 66 -2.37 6.96 8.83
CA SER A 66 -3.26 6.58 9.94
C SER A 66 -4.64 7.22 9.74
N LYS A 67 -5.70 6.44 9.88
CA LYS A 67 -7.07 6.96 9.93
C LYS A 67 -7.38 7.62 11.27
#